data_AF-A0A9R1KR49-F1
#
_entry.id   AF-A0A9R1KR49-F1
#
_cell.length_a   1.000
_cell.length_b   1.000
_cell.length_c   1.000
_cell.angle_alpha   90.00
_cell.angle_beta   90.00
_cell.angle_gamma   90.00
#
_symmetry.space_group_name_H-M   'P 1'
#
loop_
_entity.id
_entity.type
_entity.pdbx_description
1 polymer ?
#
loop_
_entity_poly.entity_id
_entity_poly.type
_entity_poly.pdbx_seq_one_letter_code
_entity_poly.pdbx_strand_id
1 'polypeptide(L)'
;MRKMSRASLGDDPETEREAKKPHLAEEEEVAGRTSHSEMIFAAFEHDRAQSQVKLDRVYDVIESVTEESSDPASPPLYEPYIPDELADRAANPGIRAAFRHAKAKYKAEQSRQASLFTMDHHRYKAPSCLFSDPCLLPIREPAKDAVLLAANSVIILSSSLESQPLNMCSGLWIQRDDSRKTAVVLTSAHLIRAKDPSKMDPWLEEWTGKYHREAKVIVHLLDNTTVLGRLLYLQEHYEFALYEVEVDKPVQLPTFIDSACSGQDVFRLGRDENLDLTITHGRVEYMVPDWYERCHYMYFSRDTSHNMFQDDGGLIIDLEGRVVGLVNNHINETFVPSSILHKCFDFWRRFKCIPRLHLGMTFTSIRLLDPICIERMRRKHSIEFGLIVEKVSKGSYAEKLGISKGDVIEGFNGKYISTTIELENMLIDICWDHFDQGNELNEEKHVSVKIFDANKLSRKTKNLTVIVSDHGEDIVKGTYPITGK
;
A
#
# COMPACT_ATOMS: atom_id res chain seq x y z
N MET A 1 22.30 -69.23 32.58
CA MET A 1 22.57 -69.56 34.01
C MET A 1 23.59 -68.56 34.57
N ARG A 2 23.57 -68.27 35.88
CA ARG A 2 24.67 -67.85 36.81
C ARG A 2 25.86 -67.05 36.20
N LYS A 3 26.37 -65.96 36.77
CA LYS A 3 26.25 -65.23 38.06
C LYS A 3 26.95 -63.85 37.83
N MET A 4 26.59 -62.69 38.41
CA MET A 4 26.89 -62.20 39.78
C MET A 4 28.37 -62.41 40.23
N SER A 5 29.09 -61.49 40.86
CA SER A 5 28.75 -60.20 41.52
C SER A 5 30.02 -59.48 42.00
N ARG A 6 29.93 -58.15 42.29
CA ARG A 6 30.55 -57.36 43.41
C ARG A 6 32.01 -57.61 43.84
N ALA A 7 32.83 -56.62 44.25
CA ALA A 7 32.82 -55.15 44.26
C ALA A 7 34.28 -54.69 44.62
N SER A 8 34.68 -53.58 45.26
CA SER A 8 34.04 -52.41 45.92
C SER A 8 35.11 -51.33 46.25
N LEU A 9 34.67 -50.13 46.65
CA LEU A 9 35.42 -48.97 47.20
C LEU A 9 36.19 -48.11 46.15
N GLY A 10 36.13 -46.78 46.20
CA GLY A 10 35.34 -45.91 47.10
C GLY A 10 35.35 -44.42 46.72
N ASP A 11 34.60 -43.64 47.51
CA ASP A 11 34.60 -42.18 47.71
C ASP A 11 34.30 -41.19 46.54
N ASP A 12 33.17 -40.49 46.69
CA ASP A 12 32.76 -39.20 46.08
C ASP A 12 33.23 -38.01 46.99
N PRO A 13 33.06 -36.69 46.68
CA PRO A 13 32.30 -36.06 45.58
C PRO A 13 33.01 -34.89 44.82
N GLU A 14 32.30 -34.33 43.82
CA GLU A 14 32.50 -32.98 43.20
C GLU A 14 33.84 -32.75 42.44
N THR A 15 33.95 -31.84 41.44
CA THR A 15 33.17 -30.63 41.11
C THR A 15 33.08 -30.43 39.56
N GLU A 16 32.07 -29.66 39.13
CA GLU A 16 32.00 -28.85 37.89
C GLU A 16 32.07 -29.47 36.46
N ARG A 17 31.45 -28.73 35.52
CA ARG A 17 31.44 -28.98 34.06
C ARG A 17 31.61 -27.65 33.33
N GLU A 18 32.61 -27.53 32.46
CA GLU A 18 32.66 -26.46 31.46
C GLU A 18 32.73 -27.02 30.03
N ALA A 19 32.16 -26.28 29.07
CA ALA A 19 32.02 -26.69 27.69
C ALA A 19 33.04 -25.99 26.77
N LYS A 20 33.58 -26.73 25.79
CA LYS A 20 34.62 -26.22 24.88
C LYS A 20 34.06 -25.33 23.78
N LYS A 21 34.66 -24.16 23.58
CA LYS A 21 34.70 -23.45 22.29
C LYS A 21 35.83 -24.00 21.40
N PRO A 22 35.68 -23.97 20.06
CA PRO A 22 36.78 -23.84 19.11
C PRO A 22 36.88 -22.41 18.54
N HIS A 23 37.98 -22.11 17.85
CA HIS A 23 38.39 -20.77 17.41
C HIS A 23 37.77 -20.30 16.08
N LEU A 24 37.84 -18.99 15.85
CA LEU A 24 37.77 -18.38 14.52
C LEU A 24 39.02 -18.73 13.70
N ALA A 25 38.91 -18.66 12.38
CA ALA A 25 40.04 -18.50 11.47
C ALA A 25 39.91 -17.15 10.75
N GLU A 26 41.04 -16.51 10.46
CA GLU A 26 41.12 -15.29 9.64
C GLU A 26 41.51 -15.71 8.21
N GLU A 27 40.85 -15.14 7.20
CA GLU A 27 41.29 -15.23 5.79
C GLU A 27 41.36 -13.81 5.19
N GLU A 28 42.30 -13.60 4.27
CA GLU A 28 42.81 -12.26 3.94
C GLU A 28 41.94 -11.48 2.93
N GLU A 29 41.87 -10.16 3.13
CA GLU A 29 41.11 -9.22 2.30
C GLU A 29 41.83 -8.90 0.97
N VAL A 30 41.52 -9.67 -0.08
CA VAL A 30 42.00 -9.36 -1.44
C VAL A 30 41.10 -8.29 -2.08
N ALA A 31 41.58 -7.04 -2.07
CA ALA A 31 40.83 -5.85 -2.50
C ALA A 31 40.51 -5.79 -4.02
N GLY A 32 39.51 -6.55 -4.45
CA GLY A 32 38.86 -6.39 -5.76
C GLY A 32 37.91 -5.19 -5.76
N ARG A 33 38.19 -4.15 -6.57
CA ARG A 33 37.30 -2.99 -6.74
C ARG A 33 36.03 -3.34 -7.52
N THR A 34 35.05 -3.93 -6.86
CA THR A 34 33.66 -3.85 -7.31
C THR A 34 33.10 -2.47 -6.99
N SER A 35 32.55 -1.77 -7.98
CA SER A 35 31.73 -0.58 -7.73
C SER A 35 30.44 -1.02 -7.02
N HIS A 36 30.31 -0.72 -5.73
CA HIS A 36 29.03 -0.86 -5.05
C HIS A 36 28.02 0.08 -5.72
N SER A 37 27.02 -0.49 -6.38
CA SER A 37 25.89 0.27 -6.88
C SER A 37 25.10 0.75 -5.66
N GLU A 38 25.02 2.06 -5.46
CA GLU A 38 24.23 2.66 -4.38
C GLU A 38 22.74 2.58 -4.73
N MET A 39 22.21 1.36 -4.61
CA MET A 39 20.80 1.03 -4.78
C MET A 39 20.13 0.94 -3.41
N ILE A 40 19.25 1.90 -3.15
CA ILE A 40 18.46 2.00 -1.92
C ILE A 40 17.05 1.49 -2.21
N PHE A 41 16.45 0.78 -1.26
CA PHE A 41 15.12 0.21 -1.40
C PHE A 41 14.20 0.67 -0.27
N ALA A 42 12.89 0.71 -0.54
CA ALA A 42 11.90 0.83 0.52
C ALA A 42 12.03 -0.32 1.52
N ALA A 43 11.95 0.02 2.80
CA ALA A 43 12.19 -0.89 3.92
C ALA A 43 10.90 -1.62 4.34
N PHE A 44 11.05 -2.76 4.98
CA PHE A 44 9.96 -3.54 5.58
C PHE A 44 10.29 -3.84 7.04
N GLU A 45 9.38 -3.46 7.94
CA GLU A 45 9.54 -3.69 9.38
C GLU A 45 8.73 -4.91 9.84
N HIS A 46 9.44 -5.93 10.32
CA HIS A 46 8.86 -7.01 11.10
C HIS A 46 8.28 -6.47 12.41
N ASP A 47 7.04 -6.84 12.72
CA ASP A 47 6.32 -6.36 13.91
C ASP A 47 6.98 -6.84 15.22
N ARG A 48 7.85 -5.98 15.78
CA ARG A 48 8.46 -6.18 17.09
C ARG A 48 7.52 -5.65 18.16
N ALA A 49 6.94 -6.56 18.94
CA ALA A 49 6.11 -6.25 20.11
C ALA A 49 6.62 -5.03 20.90
N GLN A 50 5.78 -4.00 20.95
CA GLN A 50 6.09 -2.59 21.25
C GLN A 50 7.19 -2.35 22.30
N SER A 51 8.45 -2.27 21.85
CA SER A 51 9.53 -1.70 22.64
C SER A 51 9.50 -0.18 22.53
N GLN A 52 9.40 0.53 23.65
CA GLN A 52 9.46 2.00 23.67
C GLN A 52 10.81 2.51 23.14
N VAL A 53 10.84 2.90 21.86
CA VAL A 53 11.97 3.63 21.29
C VAL A 53 11.95 5.04 21.86
N LYS A 54 12.95 5.39 22.68
CA LYS A 54 13.25 6.79 22.98
C LYS A 54 13.70 7.46 21.70
N LEU A 55 12.90 8.41 21.20
CA LEU A 55 13.31 9.30 20.13
C LEU A 55 14.23 10.40 20.72
N ASP A 56 15.52 10.10 20.84
CA ASP A 56 16.53 11.13 21.12
C ASP A 56 16.68 12.02 19.86
N ARG A 57 15.84 13.06 19.79
CA ARG A 57 15.77 14.02 18.68
C ARG A 57 17.02 14.92 18.65
N VAL A 58 18.08 14.46 18.00
CA VAL A 58 19.16 15.33 17.53
C VAL A 58 18.67 16.04 16.25
N TYR A 59 18.35 17.33 16.38
CA TYR A 59 18.26 18.21 15.22
C TYR A 59 19.66 18.75 14.92
N ASP A 60 20.26 18.33 13.81
CA ASP A 60 21.44 19.02 13.27
C ASP A 60 20.99 20.39 12.72
N VAL A 61 21.07 21.40 13.59
CA VAL A 61 20.84 22.80 13.22
C VAL A 61 22.03 23.25 12.38
N ILE A 62 21.88 23.15 11.05
CA ILE A 62 22.74 23.87 10.12
C ILE A 62 22.43 25.36 10.30
N GLU A 63 23.25 26.05 11.10
CA GLU A 63 23.22 27.51 11.19
C GLU A 63 23.61 28.12 9.85
N SER A 64 22.61 28.38 9.01
CA SER A 64 22.75 29.21 7.84
C SER A 64 23.13 30.63 8.30
N VAL A 65 24.37 31.03 8.04
CA VAL A 65 24.86 32.38 8.36
C VAL A 65 23.96 33.41 7.68
N THR A 66 23.18 34.13 8.48
CA THR A 66 22.29 35.19 7.99
C THR A 66 23.11 36.44 7.69
N GLU A 67 23.22 36.83 6.42
CA GLU A 67 23.55 38.20 6.07
C GLU A 67 22.44 39.11 6.62
N GLU A 68 22.79 40.09 7.46
CA GLU A 68 21.83 41.05 8.01
C GLU A 68 21.31 41.96 6.89
N SER A 69 20.13 41.65 6.34
CA SER A 69 19.44 42.58 5.44
C SER A 69 19.13 43.88 6.19
N SER A 70 19.70 44.98 5.70
CA SER A 70 19.52 46.32 6.28
C SER A 70 18.18 46.97 5.96
N ASP A 71 17.17 46.20 5.55
CA ASP A 71 15.82 46.71 5.27
C ASP A 71 15.07 47.05 6.58
N PRO A 72 14.49 48.25 6.70
CA PRO A 72 13.77 48.64 7.90
C PRO A 72 12.48 47.82 8.07
N ALA A 73 12.27 47.31 9.28
CA ALA A 73 11.09 46.52 9.62
C ALA A 73 9.79 47.23 9.21
N SER A 74 9.02 46.59 8.32
CA SER A 74 7.77 47.17 7.82
C SER A 74 6.74 47.31 8.95
N PRO A 75 6.17 48.50 9.18
CA PRO A 75 5.24 48.71 10.29
C PRO A 75 3.92 47.95 10.09
N PRO A 76 3.16 47.68 11.17
CA PRO A 76 1.88 46.99 11.07
C PRO A 76 0.89 47.65 10.10
N LEU A 77 0.05 46.85 9.45
CA LEU A 77 -0.89 47.33 8.44
C LEU A 77 -2.12 47.99 9.06
N TYR A 78 -2.03 49.30 9.33
CA TYR A 78 -3.13 50.08 9.88
C TYR A 78 -4.17 50.47 8.83
N GLU A 79 -5.45 50.30 9.16
CA GLU A 79 -6.55 50.72 8.31
C GLU A 79 -6.69 52.27 8.34
N PRO A 80 -6.67 52.96 7.18
CA PRO A 80 -6.87 54.40 7.16
C PRO A 80 -8.34 54.73 7.47
N TYR A 81 -8.53 55.71 8.35
CA TYR A 81 -9.82 56.33 8.70
C TYR A 81 -9.81 57.83 8.39
N ILE A 82 -10.97 58.50 8.49
CA ILE A 82 -11.08 59.97 8.51
C ILE A 82 -11.64 60.33 9.89
N PRO A 83 -11.01 61.23 10.67
CA PRO A 83 -11.59 61.74 11.92
C PRO A 83 -12.94 62.42 11.66
N ASP A 84 -13.89 62.30 12.59
CA ASP A 84 -15.24 62.83 12.43
C ASP A 84 -15.25 64.37 12.22
N GLU A 85 -14.32 65.07 12.87
CA GLU A 85 -14.03 66.50 12.68
C GLU A 85 -13.71 66.89 11.22
N LEU A 86 -13.26 65.93 10.41
CA LEU A 86 -12.86 66.09 9.01
C LEU A 86 -13.77 65.33 8.04
N ALA A 87 -14.86 64.73 8.53
CA ALA A 87 -15.78 63.91 7.73
C ALA A 87 -16.76 64.72 6.86
N ASP A 88 -16.83 66.05 7.04
CA ASP A 88 -17.81 66.90 6.38
C ASP A 88 -17.66 66.89 4.84
N ARG A 89 -18.75 66.54 4.17
CA ARG A 89 -18.74 66.02 2.79
C ARG A 89 -18.45 67.09 1.74
N ALA A 90 -18.76 68.35 2.04
CA ALA A 90 -18.59 69.48 1.13
C ALA A 90 -17.26 70.23 1.30
N ALA A 91 -16.67 70.21 2.51
CA ALA A 91 -15.58 71.12 2.88
C ALA A 91 -14.22 70.76 2.28
N ASN A 92 -13.87 69.46 2.19
CA ASN A 92 -12.49 69.03 1.89
C ASN A 92 -12.38 67.91 0.84
N PRO A 93 -12.47 68.24 -0.47
CA PRO A 93 -12.23 67.29 -1.56
C PRO A 93 -10.83 66.64 -1.54
N GLY A 94 -9.81 67.39 -1.08
CA GLY A 94 -8.43 66.91 -0.98
C GLY A 94 -8.26 65.77 0.03
N ILE A 95 -8.88 65.88 1.22
CA ILE A 95 -8.88 64.81 2.23
C ILE A 95 -9.54 63.55 1.68
N ARG A 96 -10.67 63.69 0.96
CA ARG A 96 -11.34 62.56 0.28
C ARG A 96 -10.52 61.97 -0.89
N ALA A 97 -9.57 62.70 -1.47
CA ALA A 97 -8.63 62.16 -2.45
C ALA A 97 -7.47 61.40 -1.78
N ALA A 98 -6.84 62.01 -0.77
CA ALA A 98 -5.79 61.39 0.05
C ALA A 98 -6.28 60.10 0.72
N PHE A 99 -7.47 60.11 1.32
CA PHE A 99 -8.10 58.93 1.91
C PHE A 99 -8.31 57.81 0.88
N ARG A 100 -8.82 58.12 -0.33
CA ARG A 100 -8.98 57.10 -1.40
C ARG A 100 -7.64 56.51 -1.82
N HIS A 101 -6.59 57.32 -1.93
CA HIS A 101 -5.24 56.84 -2.24
C HIS A 101 -4.68 55.96 -1.12
N ALA A 102 -4.80 56.39 0.15
CA ALA A 102 -4.40 55.59 1.31
C ALA A 102 -5.18 54.26 1.40
N LYS A 103 -6.49 54.28 1.13
CA LYS A 103 -7.34 53.07 1.13
C LYS A 103 -6.97 52.12 -0.02
N ALA A 104 -6.58 52.65 -1.18
CA ALA A 104 -6.06 51.85 -2.28
C ALA A 104 -4.71 51.19 -1.92
N LYS A 105 -3.77 51.94 -1.31
CA LYS A 105 -2.50 51.39 -0.83
C LYS A 105 -2.70 50.32 0.25
N TYR A 106 -3.58 50.58 1.22
CA TYR A 106 -3.97 49.61 2.26
C TYR A 106 -4.55 48.32 1.66
N LYS A 107 -5.45 48.42 0.68
CA LYS A 107 -6.01 47.25 -0.01
C LYS A 107 -4.96 46.49 -0.81
N ALA A 108 -4.07 47.17 -1.53
CA ALA A 108 -2.99 46.52 -2.26
C ALA A 108 -2.04 45.76 -1.31
N GLU A 109 -1.72 46.35 -0.16
CA GLU A 109 -0.89 45.71 0.86
C GLU A 109 -1.62 44.55 1.57
N GLN A 110 -2.94 44.65 1.84
CA GLN A 110 -3.74 43.49 2.27
C GLN A 110 -3.71 42.36 1.23
N SER A 111 -3.86 42.68 -0.07
CA SER A 111 -3.80 41.69 -1.15
C SER A 111 -2.43 41.01 -1.23
N ARG A 112 -1.34 41.78 -1.04
CA ARG A 112 0.05 41.29 -1.01
C ARG A 112 0.32 40.39 0.20
N GLN A 113 -0.10 40.81 1.40
CA GLN A 113 0.06 40.03 2.63
C GLN A 113 -0.76 38.73 2.56
N ALA A 114 -1.99 38.80 2.06
CA ALA A 114 -2.82 37.61 1.87
C ALA A 114 -2.28 36.66 0.78
N SER A 115 -1.36 37.09 -0.10
CA SER A 115 -0.68 36.23 -1.09
C SER A 115 0.72 35.78 -0.65
N LEU A 116 1.06 35.93 0.63
CA LEU A 116 2.22 35.25 1.20
C LEU A 116 1.87 33.76 1.36
N PHE A 117 2.82 32.86 1.08
CA PHE A 117 2.62 31.41 1.19
C PHE A 117 2.15 30.99 2.60
N THR A 118 2.59 31.69 3.64
CA THR A 118 2.15 31.49 5.04
C THR A 118 0.67 31.81 5.26
N MET A 119 0.08 32.67 4.44
CA MET A 119 -1.32 33.10 4.51
C MET A 119 -2.24 32.33 3.56
N ASP A 120 -1.69 31.47 2.70
CA ASP A 120 -2.44 30.85 1.60
C ASP A 120 -3.48 29.83 2.11
N HIS A 121 -3.26 29.26 3.29
CA HIS A 121 -4.23 28.44 4.04
C HIS A 121 -5.55 29.17 4.40
N HIS A 122 -5.61 30.50 4.28
CA HIS A 122 -6.85 31.28 4.37
C HIS A 122 -7.59 31.43 3.03
N ARG A 123 -6.92 31.20 1.90
CA ARG A 123 -7.47 31.25 0.54
C ARG A 123 -7.87 29.86 0.05
N TYR A 124 -6.94 28.92 0.17
CA TYR A 124 -7.07 27.55 -0.28
C TYR A 124 -7.23 26.62 0.93
N LYS A 125 -8.28 25.78 0.90
CA LYS A 125 -8.49 24.71 1.86
C LYS A 125 -8.18 23.39 1.18
N ALA A 126 -6.93 22.94 1.29
CA ALA A 126 -6.52 21.62 0.83
C ALA A 126 -7.43 20.52 1.43
N PRO A 127 -7.74 19.45 0.69
CA PRO A 127 -8.64 18.38 1.13
C PRO A 127 -7.97 17.49 2.20
N SER A 128 -8.01 17.96 3.45
CA SER A 128 -7.42 17.30 4.62
C SER A 128 -8.43 17.13 5.76
N CYS A 129 -8.73 15.88 6.11
CA CYS A 129 -9.65 15.56 7.20
C CYS A 129 -9.13 15.97 8.59
N LEU A 130 -7.79 16.01 8.78
CA LEU A 130 -7.12 16.14 10.08
C LEU A 130 -7.66 17.27 10.94
N PHE A 131 -7.96 18.43 10.33
CA PHE A 131 -8.41 19.63 11.02
C PHE A 131 -9.92 19.87 10.92
N SER A 132 -10.61 19.31 9.91
CA SER A 132 -12.05 19.46 9.74
C SER A 132 -12.86 18.51 10.64
N ASP A 133 -12.32 17.34 10.95
CA ASP A 133 -12.99 16.33 11.76
C ASP A 133 -12.65 16.46 13.27
N PRO A 134 -13.66 16.64 14.16
CA PRO A 134 -13.48 16.59 15.60
C PRO A 134 -13.10 15.20 16.13
N CYS A 135 -13.50 14.11 15.48
CA CYS A 135 -13.21 12.75 15.94
C CYS A 135 -11.70 12.44 15.95
N LEU A 136 -10.92 13.12 15.10
CA LEU A 136 -9.47 12.96 15.02
C LEU A 136 -8.70 13.71 16.11
N LEU A 137 -9.35 14.54 16.96
CA LEU A 137 -8.69 15.29 18.04
C LEU A 137 -7.73 14.46 18.92
N PRO A 138 -8.02 13.20 19.31
CA PRO A 138 -7.10 12.40 20.13
C PRO A 138 -5.83 11.95 19.41
N ILE A 139 -5.86 11.85 18.08
CA ILE A 139 -4.77 11.30 17.24
C ILE A 139 -4.15 12.33 16.28
N ARG A 140 -4.67 13.57 16.24
CA ARG A 140 -4.32 14.60 15.26
C ARG A 140 -2.83 14.91 15.19
N GLU A 141 -2.15 15.01 16.33
CA GLU A 141 -0.74 15.38 16.37
C GLU A 141 0.17 14.22 15.89
N PRO A 142 0.06 12.97 16.40
CA PRO A 142 0.72 11.81 15.79
C PRO A 142 0.39 11.63 14.30
N ALA A 143 -0.88 11.75 13.91
CA ALA A 143 -1.30 11.62 12.52
C ALA A 143 -0.70 12.69 11.61
N LYS A 144 -0.60 13.95 12.07
CA LYS A 144 0.09 15.03 11.34
C LYS A 144 1.57 14.71 11.16
N ASP A 145 2.26 14.27 12.21
CA ASP A 145 3.69 13.92 12.14
C ASP A 145 3.91 12.73 11.18
N ALA A 146 3.07 11.69 11.24
CA ALA A 146 3.07 10.53 10.35
C ALA A 146 2.78 10.88 8.88
N VAL A 147 1.81 11.75 8.63
CA VAL A 147 1.46 12.23 7.30
C VAL A 147 2.58 13.08 6.70
N LEU A 148 3.19 13.97 7.49
CA LEU A 148 4.35 14.77 7.06
C LEU A 148 5.57 13.90 6.78
N LEU A 149 5.80 12.84 7.58
CA LEU A 149 6.85 11.85 7.33
C LEU A 149 6.63 11.13 6.00
N ALA A 150 5.40 10.70 5.68
CA ALA A 150 5.11 9.97 4.46
C ALA A 150 5.04 10.86 3.18
N ALA A 151 4.67 12.14 3.32
CA ALA A 151 4.26 13.02 2.23
C ALA A 151 5.20 13.08 1.02
N ASN A 152 6.53 13.18 1.21
CA ASN A 152 7.48 13.30 0.10
C ASN A 152 7.68 11.99 -0.69
N SER A 153 7.21 10.88 -0.15
CA SER A 153 7.25 9.56 -0.81
C SER A 153 6.15 9.45 -1.88
N VAL A 154 5.10 10.27 -1.80
CA VAL A 154 3.93 10.29 -2.69
C VAL A 154 4.10 11.32 -3.80
N ILE A 155 3.83 10.92 -5.04
CA ILE A 155 3.88 11.74 -6.27
C ILE A 155 2.64 11.46 -7.14
N ILE A 156 2.56 12.06 -8.34
CA ILE A 156 1.49 11.79 -9.33
C ILE A 156 2.08 11.24 -10.62
N LEU A 157 1.33 10.36 -11.28
CA LEU A 157 1.53 9.96 -12.66
C LEU A 157 0.25 10.23 -13.46
N SER A 158 0.39 10.73 -14.69
CA SER A 158 -0.71 10.78 -15.66
C SER A 158 -0.35 10.06 -16.95
N SER A 159 -1.35 9.46 -17.59
CA SER A 159 -1.20 8.67 -18.81
C SER A 159 -1.96 9.28 -20.00
N SER A 160 -1.53 8.94 -21.20
CA SER A 160 -2.14 9.44 -22.43
C SER A 160 -2.01 8.46 -23.60
N LEU A 161 -3.00 8.49 -24.49
CA LEU A 161 -3.05 7.75 -25.75
C LEU A 161 -3.20 8.74 -26.90
N GLU A 162 -2.25 8.77 -27.84
CA GLU A 162 -2.26 9.67 -29.00
C GLU A 162 -2.54 11.15 -28.65
N SER A 163 -2.00 11.59 -27.50
CA SER A 163 -2.19 12.91 -26.88
C SER A 163 -3.55 13.19 -26.23
N GLN A 164 -4.47 12.22 -26.19
CA GLN A 164 -5.65 12.27 -25.32
C GLN A 164 -5.29 11.81 -23.89
N PRO A 165 -5.68 12.53 -22.83
CA PRO A 165 -5.53 12.05 -21.46
C PRO A 165 -6.31 10.74 -21.23
N LEU A 166 -5.65 9.75 -20.64
CA LEU A 166 -6.28 8.48 -20.26
C LEU A 166 -6.67 8.55 -18.77
N ASN A 167 -5.74 8.30 -17.84
CA ASN A 167 -5.97 8.28 -16.39
C ASN A 167 -4.89 9.06 -15.63
N MET A 168 -5.16 9.34 -14.36
CA MET A 168 -4.21 9.93 -13.41
C MET A 168 -4.29 9.14 -12.10
N CYS A 169 -3.13 8.83 -11.54
CA CYS A 169 -2.98 8.08 -10.31
C CYS A 169 -1.93 8.76 -9.42
N SER A 170 -2.05 8.58 -8.12
CA SER A 170 -0.93 8.81 -7.21
C SER A 170 0.09 7.67 -7.35
N GLY A 171 1.31 7.87 -6.85
CA GLY A 171 2.35 6.85 -6.89
C GLY A 171 3.37 7.02 -5.77
N LEU A 172 4.17 5.97 -5.57
CA LEU A 172 5.05 5.80 -4.42
C LEU A 172 6.46 5.38 -4.87
N TRP A 173 7.50 6.07 -4.41
CA TRP A 173 8.88 5.63 -4.65
C TRP A 173 9.17 4.33 -3.88
N ILE A 174 9.69 3.30 -4.55
CA ILE A 174 10.03 2.01 -3.90
C ILE A 174 11.51 1.59 -4.02
N GLN A 175 12.25 2.25 -4.92
CA GLN A 175 13.67 1.99 -5.15
C GLN A 175 14.34 3.26 -5.68
N ARG A 176 15.59 3.48 -5.28
CA ARG A 176 16.50 4.49 -5.80
C ARG A 176 17.81 3.81 -6.26
N ASP A 177 18.40 4.32 -7.32
CA ASP A 177 19.74 3.97 -7.81
C ASP A 177 20.46 5.29 -8.09
N ASP A 178 21.33 5.70 -7.17
CA ASP A 178 22.06 6.97 -7.28
C ASP A 178 23.23 6.91 -8.28
N SER A 179 23.70 5.69 -8.60
CA SER A 179 24.73 5.47 -9.63
C SER A 179 24.18 5.69 -11.05
N ARG A 180 22.94 5.28 -11.31
CA ARG A 180 22.21 5.56 -12.58
C ARG A 180 21.35 6.82 -12.54
N LYS A 181 21.20 7.45 -11.37
CA LYS A 181 20.22 8.52 -11.08
C LYS A 181 18.78 8.15 -11.44
N THR A 182 18.44 6.87 -11.34
CA THR A 182 17.09 6.36 -11.62
C THR A 182 16.35 6.02 -10.34
N ALA A 183 15.03 6.16 -10.34
CA ALA A 183 14.17 5.67 -9.27
C ALA A 183 13.01 4.85 -9.85
N VAL A 184 12.41 3.98 -9.04
CA VAL A 184 11.25 3.17 -9.42
C VAL A 184 10.02 3.65 -8.66
N VAL A 185 8.96 3.93 -9.40
CA VAL A 185 7.64 4.31 -8.90
C VAL A 185 6.70 3.11 -8.98
N LEU A 186 6.02 2.84 -7.88
CA LEU A 186 4.84 1.97 -7.76
C LEU A 186 3.57 2.80 -7.94
N THR A 187 2.58 2.29 -8.66
CA THR A 187 1.26 2.91 -8.85
C THR A 187 0.23 1.82 -9.15
N SER A 188 -1.07 2.13 -9.04
CA SER A 188 -2.12 1.23 -9.55
C SER A 188 -2.01 1.05 -11.07
N ALA A 189 -2.35 -0.14 -11.55
CA ALA A 189 -2.53 -0.46 -12.95
C ALA A 189 -3.67 0.34 -13.61
N HIS A 190 -4.55 0.97 -12.82
CA HIS A 190 -5.60 1.86 -13.30
C HIS A 190 -5.04 3.04 -14.10
N LEU A 191 -3.80 3.46 -13.83
CA LEU A 191 -3.08 4.44 -14.63
C LEU A 191 -3.09 4.10 -16.14
N ILE A 192 -3.11 2.82 -16.52
CA ILE A 192 -3.15 2.39 -17.93
C ILE A 192 -4.33 1.46 -18.27
N ARG A 193 -5.34 1.35 -17.41
CA ARG A 193 -6.58 0.59 -17.64
C ARG A 193 -7.40 1.23 -18.77
N ALA A 194 -7.93 0.41 -19.67
CA ALA A 194 -8.74 0.88 -20.79
C ALA A 194 -10.16 1.24 -20.32
N LYS A 195 -10.60 2.47 -20.58
CA LYS A 195 -11.96 2.94 -20.27
C LYS A 195 -13.02 2.27 -21.14
N ASP A 196 -14.22 2.13 -20.60
CA ASP A 196 -15.40 1.74 -21.37
C ASP A 196 -16.13 2.99 -21.90
N PRO A 197 -16.01 3.33 -23.21
CA PRO A 197 -16.66 4.51 -23.78
C PRO A 197 -18.19 4.40 -23.86
N SER A 198 -18.79 3.27 -23.48
CA SER A 198 -20.25 3.10 -23.41
C SER A 198 -20.85 3.49 -22.05
N LYS A 199 -20.01 3.73 -21.03
CA LYS A 199 -20.43 4.07 -19.66
C LYS A 199 -20.15 5.53 -19.33
N MET A 200 -21.07 6.14 -18.57
CA MET A 200 -21.04 7.56 -18.21
C MET A 200 -20.39 7.85 -16.86
N ASP A 201 -20.04 6.81 -16.09
CA ASP A 201 -19.46 6.93 -14.76
C ASP A 201 -18.16 6.10 -14.68
N PRO A 202 -16.99 6.74 -14.51
CA PRO A 202 -15.70 6.07 -14.33
C PRO A 202 -15.69 5.04 -13.18
N TRP A 203 -16.51 5.22 -12.14
CA TRP A 203 -16.56 4.35 -10.96
C TRP A 203 -17.42 3.09 -11.17
N LEU A 204 -18.18 3.03 -12.27
CA LEU A 204 -18.88 1.83 -12.76
C LEU A 204 -18.25 1.24 -14.03
N GLU A 205 -17.01 1.62 -14.37
CA GLU A 205 -16.18 0.91 -15.34
C GLU A 205 -15.83 -0.50 -14.83
N GLU A 206 -16.78 -1.45 -14.95
CA GLU A 206 -16.48 -2.89 -14.87
C GLU A 206 -15.21 -3.18 -15.68
N TRP A 207 -14.25 -3.88 -15.07
CA TRP A 207 -12.92 -4.07 -15.63
C TRP A 207 -12.99 -4.65 -17.05
N THR A 208 -12.52 -3.88 -18.02
CA THR A 208 -12.60 -4.17 -19.46
C THR A 208 -11.67 -5.30 -19.92
N GLY A 209 -10.97 -5.95 -18.99
CA GLY A 209 -9.96 -6.99 -19.27
C GLY A 209 -8.72 -6.47 -19.99
N LYS A 210 -8.51 -5.14 -20.09
CA LYS A 210 -7.50 -4.54 -20.96
C LYS A 210 -6.73 -3.40 -20.30
N TYR A 211 -5.41 -3.44 -20.49
CA TYR A 211 -4.47 -2.35 -20.19
C TYR A 211 -3.78 -1.89 -21.47
N HIS A 212 -3.58 -0.59 -21.61
CA HIS A 212 -2.80 0.02 -22.68
C HIS A 212 -1.33 0.11 -22.27
N ARG A 213 -0.58 -0.98 -22.47
CA ARG A 213 0.86 -1.06 -22.18
C ARG A 213 1.70 -0.09 -23.03
N GLU A 214 1.11 0.44 -24.10
CA GLU A 214 1.65 1.45 -25.01
C GLU A 214 1.36 2.91 -24.58
N ALA A 215 0.59 3.14 -23.50
CA ALA A 215 0.23 4.48 -23.06
C ALA A 215 1.46 5.29 -22.60
N LYS A 216 1.53 6.55 -23.03
CA LYS A 216 2.60 7.48 -22.62
C LYS A 216 2.32 7.98 -21.21
N VAL A 217 3.16 7.57 -20.26
CA VAL A 217 3.09 7.98 -18.85
C VAL A 217 4.07 9.12 -18.56
N ILE A 218 3.57 10.17 -17.91
CA ILE A 218 4.34 11.29 -17.35
C ILE A 218 4.26 11.21 -15.83
N VAL A 219 5.40 11.38 -15.18
CA VAL A 219 5.54 11.46 -13.72
C VAL A 219 5.76 12.93 -13.36
N HIS A 220 5.00 13.42 -12.37
CA HIS A 220 5.05 14.80 -11.90
C HIS A 220 5.80 14.85 -10.58
N LEU A 221 6.90 15.60 -10.56
CA LEU A 221 7.81 15.71 -9.41
C LEU A 221 7.43 16.91 -8.54
N LEU A 222 7.73 16.82 -7.25
CA LEU A 222 7.29 17.80 -6.22
C LEU A 222 7.91 19.20 -6.36
N ASP A 223 8.78 19.41 -7.34
CA ASP A 223 9.33 20.71 -7.74
C ASP A 223 8.64 21.30 -8.98
N ASN A 224 7.50 20.75 -9.39
CA ASN A 224 6.73 21.05 -10.60
C ASN A 224 7.45 20.68 -11.93
N THR A 225 8.52 19.89 -11.89
CA THR A 225 9.10 19.30 -13.10
C THR A 225 8.37 18.00 -13.48
N THR A 226 8.50 17.59 -14.74
CA THR A 226 7.85 16.38 -15.26
C THR A 226 8.84 15.52 -16.04
N VAL A 227 8.72 14.19 -15.89
CA VAL A 227 9.63 13.21 -16.50
C VAL A 227 8.81 12.09 -17.17
N LEU A 228 9.35 11.50 -18.24
CA LEU A 228 8.75 10.34 -18.89
C LEU A 228 8.93 9.08 -18.01
N GLY A 229 7.83 8.43 -17.62
CA GLY A 229 7.88 7.16 -16.90
C GLY A 229 7.99 5.98 -17.85
N ARG A 230 9.02 5.13 -17.71
CA ARG A 230 9.20 3.92 -18.51
C ARG A 230 8.61 2.71 -17.79
N LEU A 231 7.57 2.10 -18.34
CA LEU A 231 6.98 0.88 -17.78
C LEU A 231 8.04 -0.24 -17.69
N LEU A 232 8.26 -0.72 -16.47
CA LEU A 232 9.13 -1.86 -16.15
C LEU A 232 8.33 -3.17 -16.11
N TYR A 233 7.18 -3.13 -15.42
CA TYR A 233 6.36 -4.30 -15.17
C TYR A 233 4.91 -3.89 -14.88
N LEU A 234 3.96 -4.73 -15.30
CA LEU A 234 2.54 -4.62 -15.00
C LEU A 234 2.10 -5.95 -14.41
N GLN A 235 1.63 -5.94 -13.17
CA GLN A 235 1.16 -7.13 -12.47
C GLN A 235 -0.38 -7.12 -12.43
N GLU A 236 -1.00 -7.89 -13.31
CA GLU A 236 -2.44 -7.90 -13.59
C GLU A 236 -3.28 -8.62 -12.51
N HIS A 237 -2.65 -9.45 -11.68
CA HIS A 237 -3.27 -10.06 -10.51
C HIS A 237 -3.39 -9.08 -9.34
N TYR A 238 -2.31 -8.38 -8.97
CA TYR A 238 -2.34 -7.40 -7.86
C TYR A 238 -2.66 -5.96 -8.30
N GLU A 239 -2.90 -5.75 -9.60
CA GLU A 239 -3.27 -4.46 -10.22
C GLU A 239 -2.36 -3.29 -9.87
N PHE A 240 -1.05 -3.53 -9.87
CA PHE A 240 -0.06 -2.45 -9.80
C PHE A 240 0.90 -2.49 -11.00
N ALA A 241 1.52 -1.35 -11.26
CA ALA A 241 2.54 -1.17 -12.29
C ALA A 241 3.78 -0.49 -11.69
N LEU A 242 4.94 -0.85 -12.24
CA LEU A 242 6.25 -0.32 -11.87
C LEU A 242 6.81 0.51 -13.03
N TYR A 243 7.28 1.72 -12.75
CA TYR A 243 7.88 2.63 -13.73
C TYR A 243 9.28 3.07 -13.31
N GLU A 244 10.24 3.01 -14.24
CA GLU A 244 11.55 3.63 -14.10
C GLU A 244 11.46 5.11 -14.49
N VAL A 245 12.12 5.98 -13.71
CA VAL A 245 12.14 7.43 -13.89
C VAL A 245 13.56 7.94 -13.67
N GLU A 246 14.05 8.83 -14.55
CA GLU A 246 15.31 9.55 -14.35
C GLU A 246 15.08 10.74 -13.40
N VAL A 247 15.84 10.82 -12.30
CA VAL A 247 15.67 11.85 -11.26
C VAL A 247 17.04 12.24 -10.71
N ASP A 248 17.50 13.47 -10.95
CA ASP A 248 18.79 13.95 -10.40
C ASP A 248 18.80 14.04 -8.86
N LYS A 249 17.65 14.36 -8.26
CA LYS A 249 17.51 14.59 -6.82
C LYS A 249 17.31 13.27 -6.05
N PRO A 250 17.73 13.19 -4.77
CA PRO A 250 17.31 12.12 -3.87
C PRO A 250 15.79 12.05 -3.75
N VAL A 251 15.25 10.84 -3.59
CA VAL A 251 13.83 10.59 -3.36
C VAL A 251 13.64 9.98 -1.97
N GLN A 252 12.55 10.33 -1.29
CA GLN A 252 12.22 9.69 -0.02
C GLN A 252 11.53 8.34 -0.30
N LEU A 253 12.05 7.28 0.32
CA LEU A 253 11.47 5.94 0.27
C LEU A 253 10.68 5.67 1.58
N PRO A 254 9.54 4.98 1.51
CA PRO A 254 8.74 4.62 2.68
C PRO A 254 9.32 3.41 3.42
N THR A 255 8.88 3.25 4.67
CA THR A 255 8.89 1.97 5.39
C THR A 255 7.49 1.34 5.31
N PHE A 256 7.40 0.05 5.04
CA PHE A 256 6.18 -0.75 5.06
C PHE A 256 6.09 -1.60 6.33
N ILE A 257 4.88 -1.89 6.81
CA ILE A 257 4.65 -2.86 7.91
C ILE A 257 4.43 -4.28 7.38
N ASP A 258 4.72 -5.31 8.18
CA ASP A 258 4.51 -6.70 7.79
C ASP A 258 3.02 -7.12 7.67
N SER A 259 2.09 -6.52 8.43
CA SER A 259 0.68 -6.94 8.44
C SER A 259 -0.29 -5.84 8.87
N ALA A 260 -1.40 -5.70 8.15
CA ALA A 260 -2.49 -4.76 8.48
C ALA A 260 -3.54 -5.41 9.40
N CYS A 261 -3.98 -4.68 10.44
CA CYS A 261 -4.97 -5.17 11.42
C CYS A 261 -6.37 -4.59 11.16
N SER A 262 -7.40 -5.43 11.02
CA SER A 262 -8.78 -4.93 10.90
C SER A 262 -9.20 -4.15 12.15
N GLY A 263 -9.76 -2.96 11.96
CA GLY A 263 -10.10 -1.98 13.01
C GLY A 263 -9.01 -0.93 13.29
N GLN A 264 -7.81 -1.07 12.73
CA GLN A 264 -6.71 -0.11 12.86
C GLN A 264 -7.04 1.23 12.19
N ASP A 265 -6.90 2.34 12.91
CA ASP A 265 -6.97 3.70 12.37
C ASP A 265 -5.78 3.97 11.43
N VAL A 266 -6.08 4.50 10.23
CA VAL A 266 -5.12 4.71 9.14
C VAL A 266 -5.42 5.98 8.35
N PHE A 267 -4.39 6.49 7.66
CA PHE A 267 -4.49 7.66 6.78
C PHE A 267 -4.11 7.30 5.35
N ARG A 268 -5.00 7.64 4.42
CA ARG A 268 -4.88 7.43 2.98
C ARG A 268 -4.40 8.73 2.34
N LEU A 269 -3.25 8.67 1.65
CA LEU A 269 -2.58 9.82 1.04
C LEU A 269 -2.44 9.65 -0.47
N GLY A 270 -2.89 10.69 -1.18
CA GLY A 270 -2.57 10.93 -2.58
C GLY A 270 -2.14 12.39 -2.78
N ARG A 271 -2.13 12.85 -4.02
CA ARG A 271 -1.98 14.28 -4.37
C ARG A 271 -2.98 14.68 -5.45
N ASP A 272 -3.34 15.96 -5.51
CA ASP A 272 -4.19 16.53 -6.56
C ASP A 272 -3.40 17.18 -7.70
N GLU A 273 -4.10 17.68 -8.73
CA GLU A 273 -3.49 18.26 -9.94
C GLU A 273 -2.52 19.45 -9.70
N ASN A 274 -2.54 20.08 -8.52
CA ASN A 274 -1.62 21.14 -8.10
C ASN A 274 -0.40 20.60 -7.34
N LEU A 275 -0.29 19.27 -7.22
CA LEU A 275 0.63 18.52 -6.36
C LEU A 275 0.36 18.67 -4.86
N ASP A 276 -0.76 19.28 -4.44
CA ASP A 276 -1.14 19.39 -3.03
C ASP A 276 -1.51 18.02 -2.44
N LEU A 277 -1.20 17.82 -1.15
CA LEU A 277 -1.36 16.52 -0.47
C LEU A 277 -2.83 16.31 -0.05
N THR A 278 -3.45 15.25 -0.54
CA THR A 278 -4.80 14.84 -0.12
C THR A 278 -4.69 13.92 1.10
N ILE A 279 -5.53 14.14 2.12
CA ILE A 279 -5.45 13.39 3.39
C ILE A 279 -6.85 12.95 3.82
N THR A 280 -7.09 11.63 3.75
CA THR A 280 -8.33 10.99 4.22
C THR A 280 -8.04 10.05 5.39
N HIS A 281 -8.84 10.12 6.45
CA HIS A 281 -8.84 9.15 7.55
C HIS A 281 -9.84 8.01 7.27
N GLY A 282 -9.50 6.83 7.76
CA GLY A 282 -10.39 5.69 7.83
C GLY A 282 -9.80 4.60 8.71
N ARG A 283 -10.36 3.40 8.59
CA ARG A 283 -9.91 2.19 9.26
C ARG A 283 -9.69 1.07 8.27
N VAL A 284 -8.71 0.22 8.55
CA VAL A 284 -8.53 -1.05 7.85
C VAL A 284 -9.74 -1.94 8.15
N GLU A 285 -10.39 -2.48 7.13
CA GLU A 285 -11.47 -3.44 7.27
C GLU A 285 -11.20 -4.68 6.40
N TYR A 286 -11.62 -5.84 6.88
CA TYR A 286 -11.56 -7.11 6.17
C TYR A 286 -12.99 -7.62 5.98
N MET A 287 -13.45 -7.63 4.73
CA MET A 287 -14.83 -7.97 4.35
C MET A 287 -14.89 -9.17 3.39
N VAL A 288 -16.10 -9.64 3.08
CA VAL A 288 -16.32 -10.64 2.03
C VAL A 288 -16.15 -9.96 0.67
N PRO A 289 -15.24 -10.42 -0.20
CA PRO A 289 -15.00 -9.79 -1.50
C PRO A 289 -16.24 -9.81 -2.38
N ASP A 290 -16.46 -8.70 -3.07
CA ASP A 290 -17.56 -8.57 -4.02
C ASP A 290 -17.36 -9.49 -5.23
N TRP A 291 -18.42 -9.73 -6.01
CA TRP A 291 -18.40 -10.82 -6.99
C TRP A 291 -17.45 -10.63 -8.18
N TYR A 292 -16.91 -9.41 -8.36
CA TYR A 292 -15.87 -9.01 -9.33
C TYR A 292 -14.50 -8.72 -8.68
N GLU A 293 -14.40 -8.67 -7.35
CA GLU A 293 -13.15 -8.34 -6.64
C GLU A 293 -12.25 -9.57 -6.45
N ARG A 294 -10.96 -9.33 -6.26
CA ARG A 294 -9.98 -10.39 -5.98
C ARG A 294 -9.91 -10.63 -4.47
N CYS A 295 -9.80 -11.91 -4.09
CA CYS A 295 -9.90 -12.30 -2.68
C CYS A 295 -8.79 -11.76 -1.76
N HIS A 296 -7.72 -11.16 -2.30
CA HIS A 296 -6.58 -10.68 -1.53
C HIS A 296 -6.62 -9.19 -1.16
N TYR A 297 -7.69 -8.46 -1.53
CA TYR A 297 -7.83 -7.05 -1.13
C TYR A 297 -8.25 -6.91 0.34
N MET A 298 -7.88 -5.77 0.91
CA MET A 298 -8.44 -5.23 2.15
C MET A 298 -9.15 -3.90 1.85
N TYR A 299 -9.96 -3.42 2.78
CA TYR A 299 -10.89 -2.31 2.56
C TYR A 299 -10.54 -1.12 3.45
N PHE A 300 -10.74 0.08 2.93
CA PHE A 300 -10.58 1.33 3.66
C PHE A 300 -11.96 1.88 4.05
N SER A 301 -12.30 1.73 5.32
CA SER A 301 -13.62 2.06 5.87
C SER A 301 -13.60 3.45 6.48
N ARG A 302 -14.46 4.37 6.02
CA ARG A 302 -14.42 5.79 6.37
C ARG A 302 -15.79 6.34 6.76
N ASP A 303 -15.82 7.27 7.70
CA ASP A 303 -17.01 8.08 7.95
C ASP A 303 -17.22 9.08 6.79
N THR A 304 -18.39 9.01 6.16
CA THR A 304 -18.60 9.54 4.79
C THR A 304 -18.95 11.01 4.72
N SER A 305 -18.45 11.72 3.70
CA SER A 305 -19.09 12.96 3.18
C SER A 305 -18.49 13.51 1.87
N HIS A 306 -17.25 13.15 1.50
CA HIS A 306 -16.53 13.78 0.40
C HIS A 306 -16.15 12.79 -0.71
N ASN A 307 -16.62 13.05 -1.93
CA ASN A 307 -16.33 12.26 -3.12
C ASN A 307 -15.06 12.78 -3.82
N MET A 308 -13.89 12.23 -3.46
CA MET A 308 -12.68 12.29 -4.29
C MET A 308 -11.95 10.95 -4.20
N PHE A 309 -11.57 10.42 -5.36
CA PHE A 309 -11.02 9.06 -5.54
C PHE A 309 -9.79 9.04 -6.50
N GLN A 310 -9.16 10.19 -6.76
CA GLN A 310 -8.01 10.30 -7.69
C GLN A 310 -6.66 9.94 -7.04
N ASP A 311 -6.71 9.03 -6.07
CA ASP A 311 -5.62 8.58 -5.21
C ASP A 311 -5.39 7.06 -5.31
N ASP A 312 -5.90 6.41 -6.36
CA ASP A 312 -5.39 5.12 -6.85
C ASP A 312 -3.87 5.17 -7.01
N GLY A 313 -3.16 4.12 -6.57
CA GLY A 313 -1.70 4.12 -6.49
C GLY A 313 -1.11 4.97 -5.37
N GLY A 314 -1.94 5.69 -4.60
CA GLY A 314 -1.60 6.32 -3.34
C GLY A 314 -1.34 5.31 -2.23
N LEU A 315 -0.89 5.80 -1.08
CA LEU A 315 -0.54 4.95 0.06
C LEU A 315 -1.60 4.98 1.16
N ILE A 316 -1.60 3.95 2.00
CA ILE A 316 -2.27 3.95 3.29
C ILE A 316 -1.19 3.78 4.35
N ILE A 317 -1.15 4.67 5.35
CA ILE A 317 -0.19 4.64 6.48
C ILE A 317 -0.89 4.48 7.83
N ASP A 318 -0.13 3.96 8.80
CA ASP A 318 -0.48 3.96 10.22
C ASP A 318 -0.13 5.29 10.93
N LEU A 319 -0.31 5.33 12.25
CA LEU A 319 0.01 6.49 13.10
C LEU A 319 1.53 6.71 13.31
N GLU A 320 2.37 5.81 12.80
CA GLU A 320 3.82 5.94 12.79
C GLU A 320 4.37 6.35 11.40
N GLY A 321 3.49 6.50 10.40
CA GLY A 321 3.85 6.90 9.03
C GLY A 321 4.35 5.74 8.15
N ARG A 322 4.13 4.49 8.57
CA ARG A 322 4.56 3.27 7.85
C ARG A 322 3.42 2.73 7.00
N VAL A 323 3.75 2.25 5.81
CA VAL A 323 2.78 1.88 4.77
C VAL A 323 2.14 0.52 5.06
N VAL A 324 0.82 0.58 5.20
CA VAL A 324 -0.14 -0.52 5.43
C VAL A 324 -0.59 -1.16 4.11
N GLY A 325 -0.55 -0.41 3.00
CA GLY A 325 -0.88 -0.91 1.67
C GLY A 325 -0.91 0.15 0.57
N LEU A 326 -1.15 -0.30 -0.66
CA LEU A 326 -1.30 0.50 -1.88
C LEU A 326 -2.78 0.58 -2.26
N VAL A 327 -3.31 1.80 -2.45
CA VAL A 327 -4.69 2.05 -2.86
C VAL A 327 -4.94 1.53 -4.29
N ASN A 328 -6.04 0.80 -4.48
CA ASN A 328 -6.48 0.30 -5.78
C ASN A 328 -8.01 0.10 -5.74
N ASN A 329 -8.76 1.19 -5.89
CA ASN A 329 -10.21 1.23 -5.70
C ASN A 329 -10.95 0.43 -6.77
N HIS A 330 -11.98 -0.31 -6.33
CA HIS A 330 -13.04 -0.83 -7.18
C HIS A 330 -14.35 -0.13 -6.80
N ILE A 331 -15.48 -0.82 -6.88
CA ILE A 331 -16.77 -0.29 -6.39
C ILE A 331 -16.73 -0.05 -4.86
N ASN A 332 -15.87 -0.77 -4.14
CA ASN A 332 -15.52 -0.50 -2.75
C ASN A 332 -14.11 0.14 -2.66
N GLU A 333 -13.88 1.02 -1.68
CA GLU A 333 -12.54 1.58 -1.39
C GLU A 333 -11.60 0.45 -0.92
N THR A 334 -10.74 0.00 -1.83
CA THR A 334 -9.94 -1.24 -1.72
C THR A 334 -8.45 -0.97 -1.86
N PHE A 335 -7.63 -1.84 -1.25
CA PHE A 335 -6.18 -1.75 -1.26
C PHE A 335 -5.49 -3.11 -1.23
N VAL A 336 -4.27 -3.16 -1.75
CA VAL A 336 -3.37 -4.32 -1.64
C VAL A 336 -2.53 -4.16 -0.37
N PRO A 337 -2.64 -5.06 0.64
CA PRO A 337 -1.92 -4.90 1.89
C PRO A 337 -0.41 -5.13 1.74
N SER A 338 0.36 -4.42 2.56
CA SER A 338 1.83 -4.41 2.58
C SER A 338 2.47 -5.80 2.64
N SER A 339 1.85 -6.75 3.37
CA SER A 339 2.29 -8.15 3.44
C SER A 339 2.51 -8.81 2.08
N ILE A 340 1.62 -8.52 1.12
CA ILE A 340 1.67 -9.05 -0.25
C ILE A 340 2.70 -8.26 -1.06
N LEU A 341 2.70 -6.93 -0.93
CA LEU A 341 3.64 -6.04 -1.62
C LEU A 341 5.11 -6.37 -1.29
N HIS A 342 5.41 -6.73 -0.04
CA HIS A 342 6.73 -7.20 0.41
C HIS A 342 7.24 -8.35 -0.48
N LYS A 343 6.49 -9.46 -0.51
CA LYS A 343 6.85 -10.65 -1.28
C LYS A 343 6.87 -10.39 -2.79
N CYS A 344 5.95 -9.55 -3.28
CA CYS A 344 5.94 -9.12 -4.67
C CYS A 344 7.22 -8.35 -5.07
N PHE A 345 7.74 -7.50 -4.19
CA PHE A 345 8.96 -6.75 -4.48
C PHE A 345 10.20 -7.61 -4.35
N ASP A 346 10.25 -8.58 -3.45
CA ASP A 346 11.36 -9.55 -3.42
C ASP A 346 11.38 -10.42 -4.68
N PHE A 347 10.21 -10.84 -5.16
CA PHE A 347 10.07 -11.51 -6.46
C PHE A 347 10.58 -10.64 -7.62
N TRP A 348 10.15 -9.38 -7.69
CA TRP A 348 10.64 -8.42 -8.68
C TRP A 348 12.14 -8.16 -8.57
N ARG A 349 12.68 -8.02 -7.36
CA ARG A 349 14.12 -7.82 -7.07
C ARG A 349 14.93 -9.02 -7.57
N ARG A 350 14.51 -10.25 -7.25
CA ARG A 350 15.26 -11.49 -7.52
C ARG A 350 15.07 -12.04 -8.93
N PHE A 351 13.83 -12.17 -9.40
CA PHE A 351 13.45 -12.93 -10.60
C PHE A 351 12.94 -12.07 -11.76
N LYS A 352 12.64 -10.77 -11.54
CA LYS A 352 12.12 -9.83 -12.56
C LYS A 352 10.74 -10.22 -13.15
N CYS A 353 10.00 -11.06 -12.43
CA CYS A 353 8.59 -11.35 -12.60
C CYS A 353 7.93 -11.44 -11.21
N ILE A 354 6.60 -11.46 -11.14
CA ILE A 354 5.83 -11.59 -9.89
C ILE A 354 4.77 -12.69 -10.07
N PRO A 355 5.17 -13.97 -10.03
CA PRO A 355 4.31 -15.11 -10.30
C PRO A 355 3.53 -15.60 -9.08
N ARG A 356 2.37 -16.20 -9.35
CA ARG A 356 1.40 -16.71 -8.38
C ARG A 356 0.87 -18.08 -8.82
N LEU A 357 0.39 -18.87 -7.87
CA LEU A 357 -0.29 -20.14 -8.14
C LEU A 357 -1.79 -19.92 -8.40
N HIS A 358 -2.26 -20.30 -9.59
CA HIS A 358 -3.68 -20.21 -9.97
C HIS A 358 -4.44 -21.47 -9.52
N LEU A 359 -5.43 -21.27 -8.65
CA LEU A 359 -6.25 -22.31 -8.01
C LEU A 359 -7.55 -22.62 -8.77
N GLY A 360 -8.04 -21.69 -9.58
CA GLY A 360 -9.35 -21.72 -10.21
C GLY A 360 -10.52 -21.61 -9.23
N MET A 361 -10.36 -20.92 -8.09
CA MET A 361 -11.36 -20.85 -7.01
C MET A 361 -11.40 -19.46 -6.34
N THR A 362 -12.59 -19.02 -5.90
CA THR A 362 -12.76 -17.84 -5.01
C THR A 362 -13.33 -18.26 -3.66
N PHE A 363 -13.08 -17.47 -2.61
CA PHE A 363 -13.29 -17.88 -1.23
C PHE A 363 -13.97 -16.83 -0.35
N THR A 364 -14.82 -17.30 0.57
CA THR A 364 -15.29 -16.55 1.75
C THR A 364 -14.56 -17.07 2.98
N SER A 365 -13.96 -16.20 3.80
CA SER A 365 -13.36 -16.63 5.07
C SER A 365 -14.41 -16.92 6.13
N ILE A 366 -14.25 -18.04 6.85
CA ILE A 366 -15.13 -18.39 7.97
C ILE A 366 -15.09 -17.33 9.08
N ARG A 367 -13.99 -16.57 9.21
CA ARG A 367 -13.86 -15.47 10.19
C ARG A 367 -14.76 -14.26 9.89
N LEU A 368 -15.34 -14.18 8.68
CA LEU A 368 -16.26 -13.13 8.23
C LEU A 368 -17.73 -13.49 8.45
N LEU A 369 -18.02 -14.71 8.91
CA LEU A 369 -19.37 -15.16 9.20
C LEU A 369 -19.84 -14.66 10.57
N ASP A 370 -21.14 -14.49 10.72
CA ASP A 370 -21.77 -14.25 12.01
C ASP A 370 -21.34 -15.32 13.06
N PRO A 371 -21.03 -14.94 14.32
CA PRO A 371 -20.58 -15.87 15.35
C PRO A 371 -21.51 -17.07 15.61
N ILE A 372 -22.82 -16.94 15.38
CA ILE A 372 -23.82 -18.03 15.49
C ILE A 372 -23.62 -19.06 14.36
N CYS A 373 -23.15 -18.64 13.19
CA CYS A 373 -22.75 -19.55 12.11
C CYS A 373 -21.44 -20.27 12.44
N ILE A 374 -20.44 -19.56 12.97
CA ILE A 374 -19.16 -20.16 13.37
C ILE A 374 -19.36 -21.17 14.51
N GLU A 375 -20.13 -20.83 15.55
CA GLU A 375 -20.55 -21.75 16.63
C GLU A 375 -21.13 -23.05 16.06
N ARG A 376 -22.07 -22.90 15.13
CA ARG A 376 -22.82 -24.00 14.53
C ARG A 376 -21.93 -24.91 13.70
N MET A 377 -20.97 -24.35 12.95
CA MET A 377 -19.97 -25.12 12.19
C MET A 377 -19.00 -25.85 13.13
N ARG A 378 -18.55 -25.19 14.20
CA ARG A 378 -17.66 -25.76 15.22
C ARG A 378 -18.32 -26.93 15.95
N ARG A 379 -19.54 -26.75 16.47
CA ARG A 379 -20.25 -27.79 17.24
C ARG A 379 -20.77 -28.95 16.38
N LYS A 380 -21.22 -28.72 15.14
CA LYS A 380 -21.78 -29.78 14.30
C LYS A 380 -20.75 -30.53 13.44
N HIS A 381 -19.67 -29.87 13.04
CA HIS A 381 -18.73 -30.38 12.02
C HIS A 381 -17.25 -30.29 12.44
N SER A 382 -16.98 -29.73 13.63
CA SER A 382 -15.63 -29.46 14.14
C SER A 382 -14.82 -28.58 13.19
N ILE A 383 -15.46 -27.62 12.53
CA ILE A 383 -14.82 -26.61 11.67
C ILE A 383 -14.77 -25.31 12.47
N GLU A 384 -13.56 -24.81 12.73
CA GLU A 384 -13.33 -23.60 13.55
C GLU A 384 -12.78 -22.42 12.75
N PHE A 385 -12.05 -22.72 11.67
CA PHE A 385 -11.48 -21.77 10.72
C PHE A 385 -11.39 -22.43 9.34
N GLY A 386 -11.06 -21.64 8.31
CA GLY A 386 -10.93 -22.10 6.93
C GLY A 386 -11.58 -21.14 5.93
N LEU A 387 -11.56 -21.53 4.66
CA LEU A 387 -12.10 -20.78 3.53
C LEU A 387 -13.20 -21.60 2.84
N ILE A 388 -14.41 -21.06 2.76
CA ILE A 388 -15.53 -21.63 2.02
C ILE A 388 -15.33 -21.36 0.53
N VAL A 389 -15.41 -22.39 -0.31
CA VAL A 389 -15.36 -22.27 -1.77
C VAL A 389 -16.66 -21.62 -2.27
N GLU A 390 -16.56 -20.43 -2.88
CA GLU A 390 -17.71 -19.69 -3.42
C GLU A 390 -17.99 -19.98 -4.89
N LYS A 391 -16.92 -20.15 -5.67
CA LYS A 391 -16.94 -20.45 -7.11
C LYS A 391 -15.79 -21.40 -7.42
N VAL A 392 -15.96 -22.23 -8.46
CA VAL A 392 -14.91 -23.03 -9.07
C VAL A 392 -14.93 -22.75 -10.57
N SER A 393 -13.77 -22.52 -11.17
CA SER A 393 -13.62 -22.16 -12.59
C SER A 393 -13.79 -23.39 -13.48
N LYS A 394 -14.55 -23.25 -14.58
CA LYS A 394 -14.86 -24.35 -15.51
C LYS A 394 -13.57 -24.95 -16.11
N GLY A 395 -13.43 -26.28 -16.10
CA GLY A 395 -12.27 -27.00 -16.62
C GLY A 395 -11.01 -26.95 -15.75
N SER A 396 -11.05 -26.26 -14.61
CA SER A 396 -9.94 -26.17 -13.66
C SER A 396 -9.58 -27.52 -13.03
N TYR A 397 -8.39 -27.62 -12.47
CA TYR A 397 -7.99 -28.79 -11.69
C TYR A 397 -8.81 -28.98 -10.41
N ALA A 398 -9.36 -27.89 -9.84
CA ALA A 398 -10.31 -27.96 -8.74
C ALA A 398 -11.64 -28.63 -9.16
N GLU A 399 -12.20 -28.25 -10.32
CA GLU A 399 -13.40 -28.90 -10.87
C GLU A 399 -13.13 -30.38 -11.20
N LYS A 400 -12.02 -30.68 -11.88
CA LYS A 400 -11.59 -32.05 -12.23
C LYS A 400 -11.42 -32.96 -11.00
N LEU A 401 -10.96 -32.41 -9.87
CA LEU A 401 -10.87 -33.13 -8.60
C LEU A 401 -12.20 -33.26 -7.86
N GLY A 402 -13.28 -32.65 -8.33
CA GLY A 402 -14.56 -32.59 -7.63
C GLY A 402 -14.45 -31.82 -6.31
N ILE A 403 -13.86 -30.62 -6.37
CA ILE A 403 -14.08 -29.55 -5.38
C ILE A 403 -15.30 -28.74 -5.85
N SER A 404 -16.17 -28.35 -4.91
CA SER A 404 -17.47 -27.76 -5.20
C SER A 404 -17.80 -26.56 -4.31
N LYS A 405 -18.74 -25.72 -4.73
CA LYS A 405 -19.22 -24.59 -3.91
C LYS A 405 -19.76 -25.10 -2.57
N GLY A 406 -19.32 -24.48 -1.48
CA GLY A 406 -19.69 -24.83 -0.11
C GLY A 406 -18.74 -25.83 0.57
N ASP A 407 -17.82 -26.47 -0.15
CA ASP A 407 -16.70 -27.19 0.48
C ASP A 407 -15.80 -26.19 1.24
N VAL A 408 -15.18 -26.63 2.33
CA VAL A 408 -14.25 -25.79 3.13
C VAL A 408 -12.83 -26.25 2.90
N ILE A 409 -11.96 -25.34 2.47
CA ILE A 409 -10.51 -25.54 2.50
C ILE A 409 -10.00 -25.20 3.89
N GLU A 410 -9.34 -26.15 4.54
CA GLU A 410 -8.73 -25.97 5.86
C GLU A 410 -7.24 -25.57 5.76
N GLY A 411 -6.55 -25.96 4.69
CA GLY A 411 -5.09 -25.77 4.59
C GLY A 411 -4.46 -26.22 3.28
N PHE A 412 -3.23 -25.76 3.03
CA PHE A 412 -2.39 -26.11 1.88
C PHE A 412 -1.00 -26.55 2.36
N ASN A 413 -0.42 -27.59 1.76
CA ASN A 413 0.87 -28.21 2.13
C ASN A 413 1.04 -28.46 3.64
N GLY A 414 -0.05 -28.83 4.32
CA GLY A 414 -0.08 -29.11 5.77
C GLY A 414 -0.15 -27.87 6.67
N LYS A 415 0.08 -26.66 6.13
CA LYS A 415 -0.19 -25.39 6.82
C LYS A 415 -1.70 -25.10 6.80
N TYR A 416 -2.25 -24.69 7.93
CA TYR A 416 -3.65 -24.26 8.03
C TYR A 416 -3.83 -22.81 7.52
N ILE A 417 -5.02 -22.46 7.03
CA ILE A 417 -5.38 -21.08 6.67
C ILE A 417 -6.70 -20.63 7.33
N SER A 418 -6.80 -19.33 7.62
CA SER A 418 -7.96 -18.72 8.29
C SER A 418 -8.52 -17.50 7.54
N THR A 419 -7.66 -16.79 6.78
CA THR A 419 -8.03 -15.65 5.93
C THR A 419 -7.56 -15.83 4.50
N THR A 420 -8.11 -15.05 3.58
CA THR A 420 -7.67 -15.02 2.18
C THR A 420 -6.32 -14.33 2.03
N ILE A 421 -5.97 -13.41 2.92
CA ILE A 421 -4.64 -12.78 2.99
C ILE A 421 -3.56 -13.78 3.43
N GLU A 422 -3.87 -14.66 4.40
CA GLU A 422 -2.99 -15.80 4.77
C GLU A 422 -2.81 -16.78 3.62
N LEU A 423 -3.89 -17.11 2.89
CA LEU A 423 -3.81 -17.95 1.70
C LEU A 423 -2.91 -17.30 0.63
N GLU A 424 -3.18 -16.05 0.29
CA GLU A 424 -2.43 -15.34 -0.75
C GLU A 424 -0.93 -15.32 -0.46
N ASN A 425 -0.55 -14.92 0.75
CA ASN A 425 0.83 -14.94 1.22
C ASN A 425 1.47 -16.34 1.14
N MET A 426 0.69 -17.41 1.33
CA MET A 426 1.15 -18.80 1.23
C MET A 426 1.27 -19.30 -0.22
N LEU A 427 0.42 -18.82 -1.14
CA LEU A 427 0.56 -19.12 -2.57
C LEU A 427 1.84 -18.50 -3.14
N ILE A 428 2.17 -17.28 -2.72
CA ILE A 428 3.42 -16.60 -3.09
C ILE A 428 4.63 -17.37 -2.52
N ASP A 429 4.59 -17.85 -1.27
CA ASP A 429 5.68 -18.65 -0.67
C ASP A 429 5.94 -19.95 -1.46
N ILE A 430 4.89 -20.71 -1.79
CA ILE A 430 5.03 -21.98 -2.54
C ILE A 430 5.50 -21.72 -3.98
N CYS A 431 5.20 -20.53 -4.53
CA CYS A 431 5.74 -20.05 -5.79
C CYS A 431 7.24 -19.69 -5.67
N TRP A 432 7.66 -19.06 -4.57
CA TRP A 432 9.07 -18.71 -4.31
C TRP A 432 9.94 -19.97 -4.24
N ASP A 433 9.51 -20.98 -3.46
CA ASP A 433 10.16 -22.28 -3.38
C ASP A 433 10.34 -22.93 -4.77
N HIS A 434 9.42 -22.70 -5.70
CA HIS A 434 9.48 -23.22 -7.07
C HIS A 434 10.46 -22.46 -7.96
N PHE A 435 10.54 -21.13 -7.84
CA PHE A 435 11.51 -20.32 -8.59
C PHE A 435 12.95 -20.46 -8.08
N ASP A 436 13.15 -20.60 -6.77
CA ASP A 436 14.48 -20.86 -6.19
C ASP A 436 15.01 -22.27 -6.54
N GLN A 437 14.10 -23.21 -6.82
CA GLN A 437 14.40 -24.52 -7.42
C GLN A 437 14.77 -24.45 -8.92
N GLY A 438 14.72 -23.27 -9.56
CA GLY A 438 15.11 -23.07 -10.97
C GLY A 438 14.08 -23.49 -12.01
N ASN A 439 12.79 -23.53 -11.65
CA ASN A 439 11.68 -23.81 -12.56
C ASN A 439 11.10 -22.49 -13.14
N GLU A 440 10.31 -22.58 -14.22
CA GLU A 440 9.84 -21.43 -15.01
C GLU A 440 8.33 -21.12 -14.91
N LEU A 441 7.89 -20.04 -15.56
CA LEU A 441 6.48 -19.65 -15.71
C LEU A 441 5.69 -20.69 -16.52
N ASN A 442 4.40 -20.81 -16.24
CA ASN A 442 3.43 -21.72 -16.85
C ASN A 442 3.63 -23.22 -16.53
N GLU A 443 4.56 -23.56 -15.63
CA GLU A 443 4.70 -24.92 -15.12
C GLU A 443 3.53 -25.33 -14.20
N GLU A 444 3.34 -26.65 -14.09
CA GLU A 444 2.36 -27.27 -13.18
C GLU A 444 3.00 -27.61 -11.83
N LYS A 445 2.55 -26.95 -10.76
CA LYS A 445 2.93 -27.30 -9.38
C LYS A 445 1.85 -28.19 -8.77
N HIS A 446 2.24 -29.20 -8.00
CA HIS A 446 1.30 -29.96 -7.16
C HIS A 446 1.31 -29.41 -5.73
N VAL A 447 0.13 -29.12 -5.18
CA VAL A 447 -0.07 -28.62 -3.82
C VAL A 447 -1.07 -29.52 -3.09
N SER A 448 -0.71 -29.96 -1.87
CA SER A 448 -1.57 -30.81 -1.04
C SER A 448 -2.64 -29.97 -0.33
N VAL A 449 -3.90 -30.09 -0.72
CA VAL A 449 -5.03 -29.32 -0.19
C VAL A 449 -5.83 -30.16 0.81
N LYS A 450 -6.07 -29.62 2.02
CA LYS A 450 -6.92 -30.22 3.05
C LYS A 450 -8.34 -29.67 2.94
N ILE A 451 -9.32 -30.53 2.69
CA ILE A 451 -10.68 -30.18 2.27
C ILE A 451 -11.70 -30.88 3.19
N PHE A 452 -12.71 -30.15 3.67
CA PHE A 452 -13.95 -30.70 4.19
C PHE A 452 -14.99 -30.74 3.06
N ASP A 453 -15.31 -31.96 2.60
CA ASP A 453 -16.35 -32.26 1.60
C ASP A 453 -17.71 -32.03 2.27
N ALA A 454 -18.35 -30.89 2.00
CA ALA A 454 -19.54 -30.43 2.71
C ALA A 454 -20.76 -31.31 2.42
N ASN A 455 -20.83 -31.88 1.22
CA ASN A 455 -21.89 -32.79 0.81
C ASN A 455 -21.79 -34.17 1.49
N LYS A 456 -20.56 -34.63 1.80
CA LYS A 456 -20.30 -35.94 2.42
C LYS A 456 -19.80 -35.84 3.87
N LEU A 457 -19.87 -34.64 4.47
CA LEU A 457 -19.43 -34.30 5.83
C LEU A 457 -18.09 -34.94 6.25
N SER A 458 -17.10 -34.93 5.34
CA SER A 458 -15.87 -35.72 5.50
C SER A 458 -14.61 -34.99 5.07
N ARG A 459 -13.57 -35.06 5.91
CA ARG A 459 -12.24 -34.50 5.64
C ARG A 459 -11.44 -35.38 4.70
N LYS A 460 -10.77 -34.77 3.72
CA LYS A 460 -9.95 -35.41 2.69
C LYS A 460 -8.74 -34.53 2.39
N THR A 461 -7.60 -35.14 2.09
CA THR A 461 -6.47 -34.43 1.47
C THR A 461 -6.40 -34.84 0.00
N LYS A 462 -6.23 -33.87 -0.91
CA LYS A 462 -6.06 -34.10 -2.36
C LYS A 462 -4.85 -33.31 -2.86
N ASN A 463 -4.10 -33.87 -3.79
CA ASN A 463 -3.08 -33.12 -4.51
C ASN A 463 -3.77 -32.34 -5.64
N LEU A 464 -3.82 -31.02 -5.52
CA LEU A 464 -4.28 -30.10 -6.54
C LEU A 464 -3.11 -29.72 -7.44
N THR A 465 -3.24 -29.99 -8.74
CA THR A 465 -2.39 -29.34 -9.74
C THR A 465 -2.82 -27.87 -9.87
N VAL A 466 -1.86 -26.96 -9.85
CA VAL A 466 -2.05 -25.51 -10.03
C VAL A 466 -1.06 -25.03 -11.09
N ILE A 467 -1.41 -23.97 -11.81
CA ILE A 467 -0.52 -23.38 -12.83
C ILE A 467 0.18 -22.18 -12.21
N VAL A 468 1.48 -22.06 -12.45
CA VAL A 468 2.32 -20.93 -12.04
C VAL A 468 2.22 -19.84 -13.12
N SER A 469 1.71 -18.66 -12.79
CA SER A 469 1.42 -17.60 -13.77
C SER A 469 1.65 -16.21 -13.17
N ASP A 470 2.03 -15.23 -13.99
CA ASP A 470 2.10 -13.82 -13.60
C ASP A 470 0.98 -12.95 -14.22
N HIS A 471 -0.01 -13.58 -14.86
CA HIS A 471 -1.25 -12.96 -15.36
C HIS A 471 -2.34 -12.85 -14.27
N GLY A 472 -3.43 -12.12 -14.57
CA GLY A 472 -4.65 -12.15 -13.75
C GLY A 472 -5.30 -13.56 -13.66
N GLU A 473 -6.06 -13.82 -12.59
CA GLU A 473 -6.79 -15.10 -12.41
C GLU A 473 -8.31 -14.89 -12.48
N ASP A 474 -8.91 -15.29 -13.61
CA ASP A 474 -10.36 -15.20 -13.83
C ASP A 474 -11.12 -16.51 -13.55
N ILE A 475 -12.29 -16.41 -12.92
CA ILE A 475 -13.19 -17.54 -12.68
C ILE A 475 -14.22 -17.66 -13.81
N VAL A 476 -13.95 -18.55 -14.76
CA VAL A 476 -14.81 -18.84 -15.91
C VAL A 476 -16.08 -19.56 -15.46
N LYS A 477 -17.23 -18.91 -15.62
CA LYS A 477 -18.55 -19.47 -15.29
C LYS A 477 -18.93 -20.63 -16.22
N GLY A 478 -19.37 -21.75 -15.64
CA GLY A 478 -19.82 -22.92 -16.38
C GLY A 478 -21.20 -22.77 -17.01
N THR A 479 -21.28 -22.56 -18.33
CA THR A 479 -22.52 -22.76 -19.11
C THR A 479 -22.59 -24.16 -19.72
N TYR A 480 -23.81 -24.68 -19.89
CA TYR A 480 -24.11 -25.87 -20.68
C TYR A 480 -25.26 -25.57 -21.66
N PRO A 481 -25.20 -26.03 -22.93
CA PRO A 481 -26.31 -25.87 -23.86
C PRO A 481 -27.43 -26.87 -23.53
N ILE A 482 -28.68 -26.40 -23.54
CA ILE A 482 -29.84 -27.30 -23.51
C ILE A 482 -30.10 -27.78 -24.94
N THR A 483 -29.57 -28.96 -25.27
CA THR A 483 -29.99 -29.70 -26.47
C THR A 483 -31.38 -30.30 -26.21
N GLY A 484 -32.37 -29.94 -27.02
CA GLY A 484 -33.70 -30.55 -26.97
C GLY A 484 -33.63 -32.07 -27.19
N LYS A 485 -34.55 -32.79 -26.54
CA LYS A 485 -34.81 -34.23 -26.78
C LYS A 485 -35.94 -34.40 -27.78
#